data_AF-A0A6C2UB35-F1
#
_entry.id   AF-A0A6C2UB35-F1
#
_cell.length_a   1.000
_cell.length_b   1.000
_cell.length_c   1.000
_cell.angle_alpha   90.00
_cell.angle_beta   90.00
_cell.angle_gamma   90.00
#
_symmetry.space_group_name_H-M   'P 1'
#
loop_
_entity.id
_entity.type
_entity.pdbx_description
1 polymer ?
#
loop_
_entity_poly.entity_id
_entity_poly.type
_entity_poly.pdbx_seq_one_letter_code
_entity_poly.pdbx_strand_id
1 'polypeptide(L)'
;MKKYIVLISLLVLLPLLCTAGTERLNYQGKLAHGNSPVTGTIPMIFQIFDGQSGTNVLYEESMSVDVVDGYYSIELGEYPNFGQLVSAIKRQDAHIQVTVNGKKLKPREKVGKPPFAEKSKETIHDFYMNNNVFPKSYWDNQIANTNFFGGYFYSVHNYSLYFYNCESQQHFMFVSPSVMERKTVSQIGIWARNITTNVPTDVVIQAYARGFDDDQIERVLSDQVRLDQMIPLEWFYLPVISPENKAYINSDEYIHIELSLPEGQTQTNRFDLTCIRASVELK
;
A
#
# COMPACT_ATOMS: atom_id res chain seq x y z
N MET A 1 29.48 32.64 -10.88
CA MET A 1 29.59 31.99 -9.56
C MET A 1 28.55 32.49 -8.55
N LYS A 2 28.43 33.80 -8.26
CA LYS A 2 27.42 34.34 -7.30
C LYS A 2 25.95 33.97 -7.59
N LYS A 3 25.55 33.86 -8.88
CA LYS A 3 24.18 33.49 -9.28
C LYS A 3 23.80 32.03 -8.92
N TYR A 4 24.76 31.12 -8.90
CA TYR A 4 24.51 29.71 -8.57
C TYR A 4 24.47 29.47 -7.06
N ILE A 5 25.16 30.27 -6.26
CA ILE A 5 25.12 30.21 -4.79
C ILE A 5 23.73 30.57 -4.26
N VAL A 6 23.09 31.60 -4.83
CA VAL A 6 21.72 31.99 -4.46
C VAL A 6 20.72 30.90 -4.83
N LEU A 7 20.88 30.27 -6.00
CA LEU A 7 20.00 29.19 -6.45
C LEU A 7 20.12 27.93 -5.59
N ILE A 8 21.33 27.55 -5.20
CA ILE A 8 21.58 26.40 -4.31
C ILE A 8 21.05 26.69 -2.90
N SER A 9 21.24 27.90 -2.38
CA SER A 9 20.70 28.26 -1.05
C SER A 9 19.17 28.26 -1.03
N LEU A 10 18.51 28.63 -2.13
CA LEU A 10 17.05 28.58 -2.25
C LEU A 10 16.54 27.13 -2.32
N LEU A 11 17.24 26.24 -3.04
CA LEU A 11 16.87 24.83 -3.17
C LEU A 11 16.98 24.06 -1.85
N VAL A 12 17.96 24.41 -1.00
CA VAL A 12 18.17 23.78 0.31
C VAL A 12 17.17 24.26 1.36
N LEU A 13 16.57 25.45 1.20
CA LEU A 13 15.54 25.98 2.11
C LEU A 13 14.11 25.53 1.77
N LEU A 14 13.83 25.09 0.53
CA LEU A 14 12.49 24.65 0.12
C LEU A 14 11.88 23.49 0.94
N PRO A 15 12.63 22.44 1.37
CA PRO A 15 12.04 21.33 2.12
C PRO A 15 11.66 21.69 3.57
N LEU A 16 12.07 22.85 4.10
CA LEU A 16 11.70 23.30 5.45
C LEU A 16 10.29 23.90 5.54
N LEU A 17 9.64 24.14 4.39
CA LEU A 17 8.29 24.70 4.32
C LEU A 17 7.20 23.63 4.18
N CYS A 18 7.57 22.35 4.18
CA CYS A 18 6.59 21.27 4.23
C CYS A 18 6.06 21.17 5.67
N THR A 19 5.13 22.05 6.05
CA THR A 19 4.35 21.85 7.25
C THR A 19 3.53 20.59 7.02
N ALA A 20 3.89 19.49 7.69
CA ALA A 20 3.03 18.32 7.78
C ALA A 20 1.64 18.83 8.16
N GLY A 21 0.64 18.55 7.32
CA GLY A 21 -0.73 18.99 7.57
C GLY A 21 -1.10 18.62 9.00
N THR A 22 -1.57 19.59 9.78
CA THR A 22 -1.99 19.37 11.15
C THR A 22 -3.17 18.41 11.13
N GLU A 23 -2.91 17.12 11.38
CA GLU A 23 -3.96 16.12 11.53
C GLU A 23 -4.81 16.51 12.74
N ARG A 24 -6.13 16.62 12.54
CA ARG A 24 -7.11 16.99 13.56
C ARG A 24 -7.90 15.76 14.01
N LEU A 25 -8.24 15.70 15.30
CA LEU A 25 -9.09 14.67 15.87
C LEU A 25 -10.36 15.30 16.46
N ASN A 26 -11.52 14.90 15.95
CA ASN A 26 -12.79 15.23 16.58
C ASN A 26 -12.91 14.51 17.92
N TYR A 27 -13.18 15.25 18.99
CA TYR A 27 -13.43 14.72 20.33
C TYR A 27 -14.74 15.31 20.87
N GLN A 28 -15.59 14.43 21.39
CA GLN A 28 -16.91 14.78 21.91
C GLN A 28 -17.09 14.19 23.29
N GLY A 29 -17.84 14.89 24.14
CA GLY A 29 -18.13 14.41 25.47
C GLY A 29 -19.37 15.04 26.08
N LYS A 30 -19.73 14.50 27.24
CA LYS A 30 -20.82 15.01 28.06
C LYS A 30 -20.30 15.46 29.42
N LEU A 31 -20.60 16.69 29.79
CA LEU A 31 -20.29 17.31 31.05
C LEU A 31 -21.57 17.54 31.87
N ALA A 32 -21.58 17.01 33.09
CA ALA A 32 -22.64 17.23 34.05
C ALA A 32 -22.05 17.62 35.40
N HIS A 33 -22.78 18.44 36.16
CA HIS A 33 -22.50 18.75 37.55
C HIS A 33 -23.60 18.13 38.41
N GLY A 34 -23.29 16.98 39.04
CA GLY A 34 -24.31 16.14 39.65
C GLY A 34 -25.29 15.61 38.59
N ASN A 35 -26.58 15.86 38.77
CA ASN A 35 -27.63 15.46 37.82
C ASN A 35 -27.97 16.55 36.80
N SER A 36 -27.31 17.71 36.84
CA SER A 36 -27.63 18.83 35.95
C SER A 36 -26.62 18.91 34.80
N PRO A 37 -27.07 19.01 33.53
CA PRO A 37 -26.18 19.31 32.42
C PRO A 37 -25.57 20.70 32.58
N VAL A 38 -24.32 20.85 32.16
CA VAL A 38 -23.62 22.14 32.16
C VAL A 38 -23.86 22.86 30.84
N THR A 39 -24.13 24.16 30.89
CA THR A 39 -24.17 25.03 29.69
C THR A 39 -23.29 26.24 29.92
N GLY A 40 -22.43 26.58 28.96
CA GLY A 40 -21.52 27.72 29.00
C GLY A 40 -20.14 27.40 28.43
N THR A 41 -19.27 28.42 28.38
CA THR A 41 -17.89 28.30 27.94
C THR A 41 -17.00 27.90 29.14
N ILE A 42 -16.40 26.71 29.08
CA ILE A 42 -15.65 26.11 30.18
C ILE A 42 -14.19 25.90 29.77
N PRO A 43 -13.19 26.36 30.57
CA PRO A 43 -11.79 26.04 30.29
C PRO A 43 -11.52 24.56 30.56
N MET A 44 -10.97 23.87 29.56
CA MET A 44 -10.64 22.45 29.63
C MET A 44 -9.20 22.19 29.17
N ILE A 45 -8.59 21.16 29.74
CA ILE A 45 -7.27 20.65 29.33
C ILE A 45 -7.44 19.18 28.93
N PHE A 46 -6.98 18.84 27.74
CA PHE A 46 -7.01 17.51 27.16
C PHE A 46 -5.58 16.95 27.15
N GLN A 47 -5.36 15.83 27.82
CA GLN A 47 -4.05 15.19 27.91
C GLN A 47 -4.13 13.74 27.43
N ILE A 48 -3.20 13.28 26.59
CA ILE A 48 -3.09 11.88 26.19
C ILE A 48 -1.91 11.24 26.94
N PHE A 49 -2.13 10.09 27.54
CA PHE A 49 -1.15 9.30 28.28
C PHE A 49 -0.87 7.96 27.59
N ASP A 50 0.26 7.34 27.92
CA ASP A 50 0.65 6.00 27.45
C ASP A 50 0.04 4.84 28.26
N GLY A 51 -1.10 5.08 28.90
CA GLY A 51 -1.87 4.06 29.60
C GLY A 51 -2.95 4.65 30.50
N GLN A 52 -3.89 3.81 30.93
CA GLN A 52 -5.02 4.23 31.78
C GLN A 52 -4.56 4.85 33.11
N SER A 53 -3.47 4.31 33.68
CA SER A 53 -2.83 4.79 34.92
C SER A 53 -1.42 5.34 34.68
N GLY A 54 -1.05 5.60 33.42
CA GLY A 54 0.28 6.11 33.06
C GLY A 54 0.54 7.52 33.60
N THR A 55 1.80 7.84 33.89
CA THR A 55 2.22 9.18 34.34
C THR A 55 2.81 10.02 33.21
N ASN A 56 3.15 9.38 32.09
CA ASN A 56 3.81 10.02 30.96
C ASN A 56 2.78 10.66 30.03
N VAL A 57 2.81 11.99 29.94
CA VAL A 57 1.99 12.78 29.02
C VAL A 57 2.65 12.73 27.64
N LEU A 58 1.89 12.37 26.62
CA LEU A 58 2.31 12.31 25.22
C LEU A 58 1.83 13.52 24.40
N TYR A 59 0.74 14.12 24.84
CA TYR A 59 0.06 15.22 24.18
C TYR A 59 -0.70 16.04 25.20
N GLU A 60 -0.72 17.37 25.02
CA GLU A 60 -1.56 18.28 25.80
C GLU A 60 -2.08 19.42 24.92
N GLU A 61 -3.36 19.75 25.08
CA GLU A 61 -3.99 20.92 24.49
C GLU A 61 -5.03 21.51 25.45
N SER A 62 -5.01 22.83 25.59
CA SER A 62 -5.84 23.60 26.50
C SER A 62 -6.67 24.59 25.71
N MET A 63 -7.98 24.60 25.94
CA MET A 63 -8.88 25.50 25.22
C MET A 63 -10.13 25.85 26.03
N SER A 64 -10.81 26.91 25.61
CA SER A 64 -12.14 27.26 26.10
C SER A 64 -13.17 26.52 25.25
N VAL A 65 -14.00 25.69 25.90
CA VAL A 65 -14.94 24.79 25.24
C VAL A 65 -16.37 25.25 25.49
N ASP A 66 -17.12 25.48 24.41
CA ASP A 66 -18.55 25.75 24.51
C ASP A 66 -19.31 24.45 24.76
N VAL A 67 -20.01 24.40 25.89
CA VAL A 67 -20.85 23.28 26.31
C VAL A 67 -22.31 23.71 26.23
N VAL A 68 -23.14 22.91 25.58
CA VAL A 68 -24.59 23.16 25.44
C VAL A 68 -25.36 21.92 25.87
N ASP A 69 -26.22 22.06 26.87
CA ASP A 69 -27.00 20.96 27.46
C ASP A 69 -26.12 19.78 27.89
N GLY A 70 -24.92 20.11 28.36
CA GLY A 70 -23.90 19.17 28.77
C GLY A 70 -23.10 18.57 27.63
N TYR A 71 -23.39 18.83 26.36
CA TYR A 71 -22.61 18.28 25.25
C TYR A 71 -21.59 19.28 24.73
N TYR A 72 -20.44 18.77 24.30
CA TYR A 72 -19.43 19.55 23.58
C TYR A 72 -18.81 18.71 22.45
N SER A 73 -18.32 19.40 21.43
CA SER A 73 -17.56 18.83 20.31
C SER A 73 -16.41 19.78 19.98
N ILE A 74 -15.20 19.25 19.93
CA ILE A 74 -13.97 20.02 19.65
C ILE A 74 -13.11 19.29 18.64
N GLU A 75 -12.19 20.03 18.02
CA GLU A 75 -11.09 19.48 17.23
C GLU A 75 -9.80 19.61 18.03
N LEU A 76 -9.17 18.48 18.32
CA LEU A 76 -7.82 18.43 18.89
C LEU A 76 -6.78 18.49 17.77
N GLY A 77 -5.63 19.07 18.06
CA GLY A 77 -4.45 19.06 17.21
C GLY A 77 -4.07 20.43 16.66
N GLU A 78 -4.94 21.43 16.79
CA GLU A 78 -4.72 22.74 16.15
C GLU A 78 -3.61 23.54 16.81
N TYR A 79 -3.62 23.62 18.16
CA TYR A 79 -2.63 24.40 18.93
C TYR A 79 -2.17 23.64 20.17
N PRO A 80 -1.42 22.53 20.01
CA PRO A 80 -0.96 21.75 21.15
C PRO A 80 -0.02 22.56 22.06
N ASN A 81 -0.26 22.47 23.37
CA ASN A 81 0.66 22.96 24.38
C ASN A 81 1.89 22.04 24.51
N PHE A 82 1.71 20.74 24.25
CA PHE A 82 2.77 19.75 24.32
C PHE A 82 2.55 18.58 23.36
N GLY A 83 3.63 18.06 22.80
CA GLY A 83 3.62 16.84 21.98
C GLY A 83 3.01 17.02 20.59
N GLN A 84 2.85 15.90 19.89
CA GLN A 84 2.20 15.83 18.58
C GLN A 84 1.05 14.84 18.66
N LEU A 85 -0.15 15.27 18.28
CA LEU A 85 -1.39 14.47 18.41
C LEU A 85 -1.25 13.10 17.75
N VAL A 86 -0.79 13.09 16.49
CA VAL A 86 -0.60 11.89 15.67
C VAL A 86 0.29 10.86 16.34
N SER A 87 1.42 11.32 16.90
CA SER A 87 2.39 10.47 17.58
C SER A 87 1.83 9.89 18.87
N ALA A 88 0.97 10.63 19.57
CA ALA A 88 0.29 10.16 20.77
C ALA A 88 -0.78 9.10 20.47
N ILE A 89 -1.66 9.34 19.50
CA ILE A 89 -2.79 8.44 19.18
C ILE A 89 -2.37 7.16 18.42
N LYS A 90 -1.18 7.15 17.80
CA LYS A 90 -0.62 5.95 17.16
C LYS A 90 -0.25 4.84 18.15
N ARG A 91 -0.13 5.15 19.45
CA ARG A 91 0.20 4.15 20.48
C ARG A 91 -0.97 3.20 20.73
N GLN A 92 -0.64 1.93 20.97
CA GLN A 92 -1.63 0.86 21.17
C GLN A 92 -2.50 1.07 22.44
N ASP A 93 -1.96 1.80 23.42
CA ASP A 93 -2.62 2.08 24.69
C ASP A 93 -2.61 3.58 25.02
N ALA A 94 -3.08 4.40 24.07
CA ALA A 94 -3.28 5.82 24.29
C ALA A 94 -4.59 6.06 25.07
N HIS A 95 -4.53 6.90 26.12
CA HIS A 95 -5.69 7.23 26.95
C HIS A 95 -5.80 8.75 27.15
N ILE A 96 -6.97 9.32 26.86
CA ILE A 96 -7.26 10.73 27.06
C ILE A 96 -7.81 10.99 28.46
N GLN A 97 -7.32 12.06 29.08
CA GLN A 97 -7.80 12.61 30.34
C GLN A 97 -8.27 14.03 30.09
N VAL A 98 -9.51 14.31 30.50
CA VAL A 98 -10.06 15.67 30.46
C VAL A 98 -9.96 16.28 31.86
N THR A 99 -9.46 17.51 31.94
CA THR A 99 -9.42 18.30 33.17
C THR A 99 -10.36 19.50 32.99
N VAL A 100 -11.35 19.62 33.88
CA VAL A 100 -12.36 20.68 33.84
C VAL A 100 -12.23 21.52 35.10
N ASN A 101 -12.02 22.82 35.00
CA ASN A 101 -11.81 23.73 36.14
C ASN A 101 -10.77 23.18 37.16
N GLY A 102 -9.66 22.63 36.66
CA GLY A 102 -8.59 22.05 37.48
C GLY A 102 -8.88 20.65 38.04
N LYS A 103 -10.09 20.11 37.86
CA LYS A 103 -10.45 18.75 38.30
C LYS A 103 -10.23 17.75 37.16
N LYS A 104 -9.32 16.80 37.39
CA LYS A 104 -9.08 15.67 36.48
C LYS A 104 -10.27 14.71 36.53
N LEU A 105 -10.92 14.49 35.39
CA LEU A 105 -12.00 13.52 35.26
C LEU A 105 -11.42 12.09 35.21
N LYS A 106 -12.16 11.14 35.78
CA LYS A 106 -11.81 9.72 35.82
C LYS A 106 -13.04 8.88 35.46
N PRO A 107 -12.86 7.69 34.85
CA PRO A 107 -11.59 7.14 34.36
C PRO A 107 -11.08 7.87 33.11
N ARG A 108 -9.82 7.64 32.72
CA ARG A 108 -9.34 8.05 31.40
C ARG A 108 -10.01 7.19 30.34
N GLU A 109 -10.28 7.77 29.19
CA GLU A 109 -10.92 7.10 28.06
C GLU A 109 -9.86 6.63 27.07
N LYS A 110 -10.00 5.40 26.58
CA LYS A 110 -9.07 4.89 25.56
C LYS A 110 -9.32 5.62 24.24
N VAL A 111 -8.28 6.23 23.69
CA VAL A 111 -8.29 6.80 22.34
C VAL A 111 -7.65 5.81 21.38
N GLY A 112 -8.43 5.35 20.41
CA GLY A 112 -7.97 4.40 19.40
C GLY A 112 -7.35 5.10 18.20
N LYS A 113 -6.57 4.34 17.41
CA LYS A 113 -6.20 4.76 16.05
C LYS A 113 -7.51 5.04 15.28
N PRO A 114 -7.65 6.19 14.61
CA PRO A 114 -8.80 6.38 13.73
C PRO A 114 -8.82 5.24 12.69
N PRO A 115 -10.00 4.72 12.33
CA PRO A 115 -10.12 3.55 11.44
C PRO A 115 -9.48 3.74 10.06
N PHE A 116 -9.14 4.97 9.68
CA PHE A 116 -8.50 5.31 8.40
C PHE A 116 -6.96 5.43 8.46
N ALA A 117 -6.32 5.17 9.60
CA ALA A 117 -4.86 5.28 9.74
C ALA A 117 -4.10 3.94 9.62
N GLU A 118 -4.80 2.84 9.40
CA GLU A 118 -4.14 1.62 8.96
C GLU A 118 -3.95 1.74 7.46
N LYS A 119 -2.69 1.87 7.01
CA LYS A 119 -2.33 1.84 5.59
C LYS A 119 -3.15 0.75 4.93
N SER A 120 -4.04 1.10 4.00
CA SER A 120 -4.84 0.10 3.31
C SER A 120 -3.86 -0.80 2.58
N LYS A 121 -3.69 -2.02 3.09
CA LYS A 121 -3.00 -3.09 2.39
C LYS A 121 -3.88 -3.39 1.19
N GLU A 122 -3.45 -2.90 0.03
CA GLU A 122 -4.17 -3.10 -1.21
C GLU A 122 -3.74 -4.46 -1.76
N THR A 123 -4.56 -5.48 -1.54
CA THR A 123 -4.37 -6.78 -2.17
C THR A 123 -5.15 -6.77 -3.48
N ILE A 124 -4.42 -6.83 -4.59
CA ILE A 124 -5.01 -6.88 -5.92
C ILE A 124 -5.08 -8.36 -6.32
N HIS A 125 -6.31 -8.86 -6.43
CA HIS A 125 -6.64 -10.20 -6.91
C HIS A 125 -7.20 -10.11 -8.33
N ASP A 126 -6.62 -10.90 -9.24
CA ASP A 126 -7.08 -11.19 -10.60
C ASP A 126 -7.22 -9.97 -11.55
N PHE A 127 -6.57 -10.07 -12.71
CA PHE A 127 -6.55 -8.98 -13.69
C PHE A 127 -7.90 -8.87 -14.40
N TYR A 128 -8.16 -7.67 -14.92
CA TYR A 128 -9.11 -7.40 -15.98
C TYR A 128 -8.30 -6.74 -17.10
N MET A 129 -8.28 -7.29 -18.31
CA MET A 129 -7.86 -6.50 -19.46
C MET A 129 -8.97 -5.50 -19.75
N ASN A 130 -8.87 -4.28 -19.22
CA ASN A 130 -9.77 -3.23 -19.64
C ASN A 130 -9.27 -2.70 -20.99
N ASN A 131 -9.97 -3.05 -22.06
CA ASN A 131 -9.73 -2.54 -23.43
C ASN A 131 -9.85 -1.00 -23.55
N ASN A 132 -10.12 -0.29 -22.44
CA ASN A 132 -10.23 1.17 -22.39
C ASN A 132 -8.98 1.88 -21.86
N VAL A 133 -8.00 1.17 -21.26
CA VAL A 133 -6.77 1.81 -20.74
C VAL A 133 -5.67 1.86 -21.80
N PHE A 134 -5.66 0.89 -22.70
CA PHE A 134 -4.85 0.91 -23.92
C PHE A 134 -5.78 0.75 -25.12
N PRO A 135 -5.64 1.58 -26.17
CA PRO A 135 -6.41 1.36 -27.38
C PRO A 135 -6.07 -0.05 -27.90
N LYS A 136 -7.10 -0.79 -28.32
CA LYS A 136 -6.98 -2.14 -28.92
C LYS A 136 -5.80 -2.26 -29.90
N SER A 137 -5.51 -1.18 -30.63
CA SER A 137 -4.39 -1.05 -31.56
C SER A 137 -3.00 -1.23 -30.96
N TYR A 138 -2.78 -0.88 -29.69
CA TYR A 138 -1.49 -1.09 -29.00
C TYR A 138 -1.22 -2.59 -28.83
N TRP A 139 -2.22 -3.32 -28.33
CA TRP A 139 -2.14 -4.76 -28.16
C TRP A 139 -2.17 -5.51 -29.49
N ASP A 140 -3.00 -5.07 -30.44
CA ASP A 140 -3.02 -5.62 -31.79
C ASP A 140 -1.64 -5.49 -32.46
N ASN A 141 -0.92 -4.39 -32.25
CA ASN A 141 0.43 -4.20 -32.81
C ASN A 141 1.50 -5.04 -32.10
N GLN A 142 1.46 -5.17 -30.77
CA GLN A 142 2.39 -6.05 -30.04
C GLN A 142 2.16 -7.52 -30.41
N ILE A 143 0.89 -7.94 -30.52
CA ILE A 143 0.49 -9.30 -30.89
C ILE A 143 0.74 -9.58 -32.39
N ALA A 144 0.56 -8.60 -33.28
CA ALA A 144 0.79 -8.79 -34.71
C ALA A 144 2.28 -8.82 -35.09
N ASN A 145 3.16 -8.22 -34.28
CA ASN A 145 4.60 -8.15 -34.55
C ASN A 145 5.41 -9.29 -33.92
N THR A 146 4.76 -10.24 -33.24
CA THR A 146 5.40 -11.38 -32.59
C THR A 146 4.57 -12.63 -32.86
N ASN A 147 5.19 -13.78 -33.10
CA ASN A 147 4.48 -15.04 -33.32
C ASN A 147 3.88 -15.57 -31.99
N PHE A 148 2.90 -14.87 -31.42
CA PHE A 148 2.22 -15.27 -30.19
C PHE A 148 1.06 -16.24 -30.47
N PHE A 149 1.06 -17.37 -29.76
CA PHE A 149 -0.16 -18.17 -29.55
C PHE A 149 -0.78 -17.75 -28.21
N GLY A 150 -1.74 -16.82 -28.25
CA GLY A 150 -2.48 -16.33 -27.07
C GLY A 150 -3.93 -16.81 -27.10
N GLY A 151 -4.45 -17.28 -25.96
CA GLY A 151 -5.85 -17.62 -25.78
C GLY A 151 -6.49 -16.71 -24.73
N TYR A 152 -7.63 -16.10 -25.05
CA TYR A 152 -8.46 -15.41 -24.07
C TYR A 152 -9.30 -16.44 -23.31
N PHE A 153 -9.06 -16.60 -22.01
CA PHE A 153 -9.92 -17.43 -21.16
C PHE A 153 -10.89 -16.53 -20.39
N TYR A 154 -12.16 -16.55 -20.79
CA TYR A 154 -13.23 -15.88 -20.07
C TYR A 154 -13.75 -16.81 -18.96
N SER A 155 -13.51 -16.44 -17.71
CA SER A 155 -14.18 -17.03 -16.54
C SER A 155 -14.65 -15.91 -15.62
N VAL A 156 -15.86 -16.05 -15.10
CA VAL A 156 -16.72 -15.00 -14.53
C VAL A 156 -16.09 -14.20 -13.37
N HIS A 157 -14.92 -14.59 -12.87
CA HIS A 157 -14.24 -13.91 -11.75
C HIS A 157 -12.70 -13.87 -11.84
N ASN A 158 -12.06 -14.24 -12.95
CA ASN A 158 -10.58 -14.18 -13.04
C ASN A 158 -10.16 -13.97 -14.50
N TYR A 159 -9.51 -12.85 -14.85
CA TYR A 159 -8.78 -12.75 -16.11
C TYR A 159 -7.29 -12.96 -15.83
N SER A 160 -6.72 -13.94 -16.50
CA SER A 160 -5.29 -14.16 -16.53
C SER A 160 -4.92 -14.25 -17.99
N LEU A 161 -4.00 -13.38 -18.41
CA LEU A 161 -3.54 -13.32 -19.79
C LEU A 161 -2.25 -14.11 -19.89
N TYR A 162 -2.32 -15.21 -20.63
CA TYR A 162 -1.21 -16.11 -20.87
C TYR A 162 -0.72 -15.89 -22.30
N PHE A 163 0.55 -15.56 -22.43
CA PHE A 163 1.21 -15.47 -23.73
C PHE A 163 2.32 -16.50 -23.84
N TYR A 164 2.36 -17.20 -24.96
CA TYR A 164 3.46 -18.06 -25.36
C TYR A 164 4.13 -17.48 -26.60
N ASN A 165 5.37 -16.98 -26.44
CA ASN A 165 6.18 -16.54 -27.58
C ASN A 165 6.95 -17.75 -28.12
N CYS A 166 6.64 -18.19 -29.34
CA CYS A 166 7.31 -19.35 -29.92
C CYS A 166 8.69 -19.04 -30.55
N GLU A 167 9.06 -17.76 -30.70
CA GLU A 167 10.39 -17.34 -31.17
C GLU A 167 11.36 -17.09 -30.02
N SER A 168 10.91 -16.45 -28.92
CA SER A 168 11.75 -16.19 -27.73
C SER A 168 11.68 -17.28 -26.66
N GLN A 169 10.80 -18.27 -26.82
CA GLN A 169 10.62 -19.41 -25.90
C GLN A 169 10.28 -19.02 -24.45
N GLN A 170 9.71 -17.84 -24.25
CA GLN A 170 9.34 -17.30 -22.94
C GLN A 170 7.81 -17.33 -22.76
N HIS A 171 7.39 -17.59 -21.53
CA HIS A 171 6.00 -17.42 -21.10
C HIS A 171 5.90 -16.20 -20.21
N PHE A 172 4.88 -15.37 -20.45
CA PHE A 172 4.70 -14.11 -19.73
C PHE A 172 3.31 -14.00 -19.13
N MET A 173 3.25 -13.41 -17.95
CA MET A 173 2.03 -12.95 -17.30
C MET A 173 2.16 -11.47 -16.95
N PHE A 174 1.11 -10.71 -17.23
CA PHE A 174 1.06 -9.27 -17.02
C PHE A 174 0.09 -8.94 -15.89
N VAL A 175 0.57 -8.12 -14.96
CA VAL A 175 -0.15 -7.63 -13.79
C VAL A 175 -0.10 -6.11 -13.83
N SER A 176 -1.17 -5.44 -14.27
CA SER A 176 -1.23 -3.97 -14.21
C SER A 176 -2.06 -3.54 -13.01
N PRO A 177 -1.43 -3.19 -11.88
CA PRO A 177 -2.16 -2.49 -10.84
C PRO A 177 -2.44 -1.08 -11.37
N SER A 178 -3.71 -0.67 -11.46
CA SER A 178 -4.07 0.71 -11.85
C SER A 178 -3.76 1.67 -10.69
N VAL A 179 -2.50 1.72 -10.27
CA VAL A 179 -2.05 2.54 -9.14
C VAL A 179 -1.97 4.00 -9.56
N MET A 180 -2.63 4.87 -8.79
CA MET A 180 -2.59 6.32 -9.02
C MET A 180 -1.28 6.96 -8.50
N GLU A 181 -0.51 6.23 -7.70
CA GLU A 181 0.71 6.67 -7.03
C GLU A 181 1.68 5.50 -6.82
N ARG A 182 2.95 5.80 -6.51
CA ARG A 182 3.94 4.75 -6.21
C ARG A 182 3.51 3.93 -4.99
N LYS A 183 3.53 2.60 -5.11
CA LYS A 183 3.26 1.65 -4.00
C LYS A 183 4.42 0.68 -3.78
N THR A 184 4.67 0.28 -2.54
CA THR A 184 5.66 -0.76 -2.22
C THR A 184 5.03 -2.14 -2.46
N VAL A 185 5.75 -3.02 -3.16
CA VAL A 185 5.32 -4.40 -3.38
C VAL A 185 5.62 -5.22 -2.12
N SER A 186 4.53 -5.68 -1.51
CA SER A 186 4.40 -6.60 -0.39
C SER A 186 4.92 -8.01 -0.59
N GLN A 187 4.28 -8.59 -1.60
CA GLN A 187 4.14 -10.02 -1.79
C GLN A 187 3.67 -10.21 -3.23
N ILE A 188 4.21 -11.24 -3.89
CA ILE A 188 3.79 -11.65 -5.23
C ILE A 188 3.46 -13.14 -5.12
N GLY A 189 2.17 -13.47 -5.27
CA GLY A 189 1.66 -14.82 -5.27
C GLY A 189 1.35 -15.28 -6.69
N ILE A 190 1.62 -16.54 -6.98
CA ILE A 190 1.30 -17.23 -8.22
C ILE A 190 0.56 -18.51 -7.85
N TRP A 191 -0.50 -18.81 -8.58
CA TRP A 191 -1.27 -20.03 -8.42
C TRP A 191 -1.39 -20.71 -9.78
N ALA A 192 -1.21 -22.02 -9.86
CA ALA A 192 -1.36 -22.77 -11.11
C ALA A 192 -2.24 -24.00 -10.89
N ARG A 193 -3.18 -24.26 -11.81
CA ARG A 193 -4.08 -25.42 -11.71
C ARG A 193 -3.36 -26.73 -12.01
N ASN A 194 -2.69 -26.79 -13.15
CA ASN A 194 -1.90 -27.96 -13.53
C ASN A 194 -0.51 -27.49 -13.95
N ILE A 195 0.48 -28.17 -13.38
CA ILE A 195 1.87 -28.15 -13.80
C ILE A 195 2.11 -29.58 -14.30
N THR A 196 2.26 -29.79 -15.61
CA THR A 196 2.47 -31.14 -16.14
C THR A 196 3.71 -31.79 -15.54
N THR A 197 3.72 -33.12 -15.40
CA THR A 197 4.79 -33.92 -14.75
C THR A 197 6.16 -33.84 -15.42
N ASN A 198 6.28 -33.13 -16.54
CA ASN A 198 7.51 -32.94 -17.31
C ASN A 198 7.94 -31.47 -17.35
N VAL A 199 7.67 -30.69 -16.28
CA VAL A 199 8.30 -29.37 -16.17
C VAL A 199 9.81 -29.56 -16.04
N PRO A 200 10.62 -28.95 -16.93
CA PRO A 200 12.06 -28.98 -16.77
C PRO A 200 12.41 -28.40 -15.39
N THR A 201 13.30 -29.09 -14.67
CA THR A 201 13.78 -28.67 -13.34
C THR A 201 14.42 -27.29 -13.32
N ASP A 202 14.76 -26.79 -14.50
CA ASP A 202 15.59 -25.62 -14.66
C ASP A 202 14.76 -24.39 -15.12
N VAL A 203 13.43 -24.54 -15.29
CA VAL A 203 12.55 -23.38 -15.53
C VAL A 203 12.50 -22.54 -14.27
N VAL A 204 12.78 -21.25 -14.40
CA VAL A 204 12.66 -20.28 -13.30
C VAL A 204 11.52 -19.31 -13.55
N ILE A 205 10.95 -18.81 -12.45
CA ILE A 205 9.94 -17.75 -12.44
C ILE A 205 10.47 -16.54 -11.68
N GLN A 206 10.25 -15.35 -12.23
CA GLN A 206 10.69 -14.09 -11.64
C GLN A 206 9.72 -12.96 -11.98
N ALA A 207 9.57 -12.00 -11.07
CA ALA A 207 8.75 -10.82 -11.27
C ALA A 207 9.60 -9.55 -11.44
N TYR A 208 9.15 -8.68 -12.33
CA TYR A 208 9.75 -7.40 -12.69
C TYR A 208 8.68 -6.31 -12.70
N ALA A 209 9.05 -5.05 -12.51
CA ALA A 209 8.25 -3.90 -12.90
C ALA A 209 8.72 -3.46 -14.30
N ARG A 210 7.78 -3.16 -15.19
CA ARG A 210 8.01 -2.66 -16.55
C ARG A 210 7.16 -1.43 -16.83
N GLY A 211 7.72 -0.44 -17.52
CA GLY A 211 7.00 0.77 -17.94
C GLY A 211 6.08 0.51 -19.13
N PHE A 212 4.96 1.23 -19.23
CA PHE A 212 4.02 1.08 -20.35
C PHE A 212 4.55 1.59 -21.69
N ASP A 213 5.39 2.62 -21.68
CA ASP A 213 5.73 3.38 -22.89
C ASP A 213 6.94 2.85 -23.68
N ASP A 214 7.80 2.02 -23.08
CA ASP A 214 9.06 1.61 -23.73
C ASP A 214 9.39 0.11 -23.58
N ASP A 215 8.71 -0.68 -22.74
CA ASP A 215 9.07 -2.09 -22.44
C ASP A 215 10.56 -2.31 -21.98
N GLN A 216 11.36 -1.24 -21.90
CA GLN A 216 12.81 -1.25 -21.64
C GLN A 216 13.17 -1.17 -20.16
N ILE A 217 12.28 -0.64 -19.30
CA ILE A 217 12.63 -0.48 -17.88
C ILE A 217 12.24 -1.73 -17.12
N GLU A 218 13.12 -2.72 -17.06
CA GLU A 218 12.95 -3.88 -16.16
C GLU A 218 13.59 -3.60 -14.80
N ARG A 219 12.76 -3.48 -13.76
CA ARG A 219 13.23 -3.50 -12.38
C ARG A 219 12.83 -4.81 -11.74
N VAL A 220 13.80 -5.59 -11.28
CA VAL A 220 13.55 -6.87 -10.60
C VAL A 220 12.80 -6.64 -9.29
N LEU A 221 11.66 -7.31 -9.13
CA LEU A 221 10.82 -7.27 -7.93
C LEU A 221 10.97 -8.51 -7.05
N SER A 222 11.35 -9.65 -7.61
CA SER A 222 11.52 -10.91 -6.86
C SER A 222 12.84 -11.62 -7.15
N ASP A 223 13.23 -12.51 -6.24
CA ASP A 223 14.23 -13.53 -6.54
C ASP A 223 13.70 -14.52 -7.59
N GLN A 224 14.64 -15.19 -8.28
CA GLN A 224 14.31 -16.31 -9.17
C GLN A 224 13.95 -17.54 -8.34
N VAL A 225 12.86 -18.19 -8.72
CA VAL A 225 12.44 -19.44 -8.10
C VAL A 225 12.21 -20.50 -9.15
N ARG A 226 12.59 -21.74 -8.85
CA ARG A 226 12.36 -22.85 -9.80
C ARG A 226 10.88 -23.21 -9.83
N LEU A 227 10.35 -23.42 -11.03
CA LEU A 227 8.95 -23.76 -11.26
C LEU A 227 8.56 -25.10 -10.62
N ASP A 228 9.50 -26.04 -10.50
CA ASP A 228 9.28 -27.34 -9.86
C ASP A 228 9.09 -27.27 -8.34
N GLN A 229 9.34 -26.11 -7.74
CA GLN A 229 9.03 -25.84 -6.33
C GLN A 229 7.56 -25.44 -6.12
N MET A 230 6.83 -25.14 -7.19
CA MET A 230 5.41 -24.81 -7.11
C MET A 230 4.57 -26.07 -6.88
N ILE A 231 3.67 -26.01 -5.89
CA ILE A 231 2.69 -27.05 -5.64
C ILE A 231 1.41 -26.69 -6.42
N PRO A 232 0.93 -27.53 -7.35
CA PRO A 232 -0.31 -27.27 -8.06
C PRO A 232 -1.49 -27.08 -7.10
N LEU A 233 -2.42 -26.19 -7.47
CA LEU A 233 -3.59 -25.80 -6.68
C LEU A 233 -3.28 -25.03 -5.38
N GLU A 234 -2.03 -24.69 -5.11
CA GLU A 234 -1.64 -23.86 -3.97
C GLU A 234 -1.05 -22.51 -4.42
N TRP A 235 -1.18 -21.49 -3.57
CA TRP A 235 -0.51 -20.21 -3.80
C TRP A 235 0.97 -20.35 -3.47
N PHE A 236 1.80 -20.12 -4.47
CA PHE A 236 3.24 -20.02 -4.36
C PHE A 236 3.67 -18.56 -4.30
N TYR A 237 4.47 -18.18 -3.30
CA TYR A 237 4.89 -16.79 -3.14
C TYR A 237 6.34 -16.60 -3.55
N LEU A 238 6.57 -15.66 -4.48
CA LEU A 238 7.93 -15.27 -4.85
C LEU A 238 8.55 -14.44 -3.72
N PRO A 239 9.81 -14.71 -3.33
CA PRO A 239 10.54 -13.86 -2.41
C PRO A 239 10.72 -12.46 -3.02
N VAL A 240 10.08 -11.45 -2.43
CA VAL A 240 10.18 -10.07 -2.90
C VAL A 240 11.53 -9.50 -2.46
N ILE A 241 12.29 -8.92 -3.39
CA ILE A 241 13.57 -8.27 -3.08
C ILE A 241 13.31 -7.14 -2.10
N SER A 242 14.07 -7.11 -1.00
CA SER A 242 13.79 -6.29 0.18
C SER A 242 13.05 -4.97 -0.11
N PRO A 243 11.91 -4.74 0.58
CA PRO A 243 11.06 -3.56 0.37
C PRO A 243 11.73 -2.23 0.71
N GLU A 244 12.94 -2.26 1.28
CA GLU A 244 13.67 -1.07 1.72
C GLU A 244 14.24 -0.19 0.59
N ASN A 245 14.03 -0.49 -0.71
CA ASN A 245 14.06 0.51 -1.81
C ASN A 245 13.88 -0.03 -3.24
N LYS A 246 13.69 -1.33 -3.48
CA LYS A 246 13.69 -1.89 -4.86
C LYS A 246 12.35 -2.46 -5.32
N ALA A 247 11.56 -3.02 -4.40
CA ALA A 247 10.26 -3.58 -4.73
C ALA A 247 9.14 -2.54 -4.57
N TYR A 248 8.98 -1.70 -5.59
CA TYR A 248 7.84 -0.78 -5.71
C TYR A 248 7.30 -0.82 -7.14
N ILE A 249 6.10 -0.28 -7.35
CA ILE A 249 5.49 -0.05 -8.66
C ILE A 249 5.03 1.40 -8.76
N ASN A 250 5.37 2.07 -9.86
CA ASN A 250 4.91 3.42 -10.19
C ASN A 250 3.56 3.38 -10.95
N SER A 251 2.93 4.54 -11.12
CA SER A 251 1.64 4.69 -11.82
C SER A 251 1.69 4.37 -13.32
N ASP A 252 2.88 4.42 -13.91
CA ASP A 252 3.18 4.17 -15.32
C ASP A 252 3.84 2.80 -15.55
N GLU A 253 3.77 1.92 -14.55
CA GLU A 253 4.39 0.59 -14.59
C GLU A 253 3.35 -0.54 -14.40
N TYR A 254 3.68 -1.72 -14.90
CA TYR A 254 3.02 -2.98 -14.61
C TYR A 254 4.03 -4.00 -14.08
N ILE A 255 3.55 -4.98 -13.34
CA ILE A 255 4.33 -6.15 -12.93
C ILE A 255 4.31 -7.16 -14.08
N HIS A 256 5.49 -7.57 -14.49
CA HIS A 256 5.74 -8.58 -15.49
C HIS A 256 6.27 -9.83 -14.77
N ILE A 257 5.56 -10.95 -14.86
CA ILE A 257 6.02 -12.23 -14.35
C ILE A 257 6.49 -13.05 -15.55
N GLU A 258 7.77 -13.37 -15.53
CA GLU A 258 8.43 -14.11 -16.59
C GLU A 258 8.71 -15.53 -16.13
N LEU A 259 8.52 -16.48 -17.05
CA LEU A 259 9.09 -17.81 -16.95
C LEU A 259 10.21 -17.94 -17.98
N SER A 260 11.43 -18.15 -17.48
CA SER A 260 12.63 -18.22 -18.30
C SER A 260 13.23 -19.62 -18.24
N LEU A 261 13.72 -20.09 -19.39
CA LEU A 261 14.58 -21.27 -19.47
C LEU A 261 16.02 -20.87 -19.11
N PRO A 262 16.86 -21.81 -18.65
CA PRO A 262 18.29 -21.56 -18.54
C PRO A 262 18.88 -21.24 -19.91
N GLU A 263 19.85 -20.34 -19.91
CA GLU A 263 20.59 -19.96 -21.10
C GLU A 263 21.16 -21.19 -21.82
N GLY A 264 20.81 -21.36 -23.10
CA GLY A 264 21.33 -22.44 -23.95
C GLY A 264 20.51 -23.74 -24.03
N GLN A 265 19.35 -23.85 -23.36
CA GLN A 265 18.44 -24.96 -23.58
C GLN A 265 17.35 -24.62 -24.60
N THR A 266 17.28 -25.37 -25.70
CA THR A 266 16.16 -25.35 -26.65
C THR A 266 15.08 -26.33 -26.20
N GLN A 267 13.85 -25.86 -25.97
CA GLN A 267 12.74 -26.75 -25.61
C GLN A 267 12.42 -27.73 -26.76
N THR A 268 12.73 -29.02 -26.58
CA THR A 268 12.12 -30.12 -27.37
C THR A 268 10.83 -30.63 -26.74
N ASN A 269 10.53 -30.26 -25.50
CA ASN A 269 9.34 -30.67 -24.76
C ASN A 269 8.50 -29.45 -24.38
N ARG A 270 7.31 -29.34 -24.99
CA ARG A 270 6.26 -28.42 -24.52
C ARG A 270 5.86 -28.84 -23.10
N PHE A 271 5.91 -27.91 -22.15
CA PHE A 271 5.22 -28.07 -20.88
C PHE A 271 3.99 -27.16 -20.88
N ASP A 272 2.85 -27.72 -20.48
CA ASP A 272 1.59 -26.99 -20.45
C ASP A 272 1.34 -26.49 -19.03
N LEU A 273 1.33 -25.16 -18.88
CA LEU A 273 0.82 -24.51 -17.68
C LEU A 273 -0.61 -24.08 -17.96
N THR A 274 -1.57 -24.70 -17.28
CA THR A 274 -2.98 -24.35 -17.44
C THR A 274 -3.47 -23.56 -16.23
N CYS A 275 -4.22 -22.49 -16.50
CA CYS A 275 -4.88 -21.65 -15.49
C CYS A 275 -3.91 -21.12 -14.42
N ILE A 276 -2.98 -20.27 -14.82
CA ILE A 276 -2.12 -19.54 -13.89
C ILE A 276 -2.85 -18.26 -13.42
N ARG A 277 -2.84 -17.97 -12.13
CA ARG A 277 -3.29 -16.69 -11.54
C ARG A 277 -2.12 -16.03 -10.84
N ALA A 278 -2.19 -14.71 -10.69
CA ALA A 278 -1.27 -13.96 -9.85
C ALA A 278 -2.03 -13.04 -8.88
N SER A 279 -1.42 -12.81 -7.73
CA SER A 279 -1.89 -11.90 -6.68
C SER A 279 -0.74 -11.02 -6.26
N VAL A 280 -0.99 -9.72 -6.06
CA VAL A 280 0.04 -8.80 -5.59
C VAL A 280 -0.51 -7.99 -4.42
N GLU A 281 0.30 -7.89 -3.37
CA GLU A 281 0.01 -7.03 -2.22
C GLU A 281 0.82 -5.73 -2.34
N LEU A 282 0.17 -4.60 -2.13
CA LEU A 282 0.76 -3.26 -2.18
C LEU A 282 0.59 -2.52 -0.84
N LYS A 283 1.58 -1.70 -0.47
CA LYS A 283 1.62 -0.91 0.78
C LYS A 283 2.06 0.54 0.55
#